data_AF-A0A6G5A9J5-F1
#
_entry.id   AF-A0A6G5A9J5-F1
#
_cell.length_a   1.000
_cell.length_b   1.000
_cell.length_c   1.000
_cell.angle_alpha   90.00
_cell.angle_beta   90.00
_cell.angle_gamma   90.00
#
_symmetry.space_group_name_H-M   'P 1'
#
loop_
_entity.id
_entity.type
_entity.pdbx_description
1 polymer ?
#
loop_
_entity_poly.entity_id
_entity_poly.type
_entity_poly.pdbx_seq_one_letter_code
_entity_poly.pdbx_strand_id
1 'polypeptide(L)'
;MDSIMEKLLIGLSLLFVTLERMSAQKETLNPKGCGVSSYKTMIVNGTEVKETQYPWAVFLATQFPSGQYACGGTIITKRHVLSAATAFLLTTNT
;
A
#
# COMPACT_ATOMS: atom_id res chain seq x y z
N MET A 1 -3.54 25.86 40.02
CA MET A 1 -3.79 25.08 38.78
C MET A 1 -2.58 25.30 37.91
N ASP A 2 -1.56 24.48 38.14
CA ASP A 2 -0.18 24.92 38.00
C ASP A 2 0.34 24.59 36.60
N SER A 3 1.00 25.56 35.95
CA SER A 3 1.58 25.46 34.61
C SER A 3 2.44 24.20 34.37
N ILE A 4 2.93 23.60 35.45
CA ILE A 4 3.69 22.34 35.46
C ILE A 4 2.81 21.15 34.98
N MET A 5 1.56 21.07 35.42
CA MET A 5 0.66 19.97 35.05
C MET A 5 0.27 20.03 33.57
N GLU A 6 0.03 21.23 33.03
CA GLU A 6 -0.26 21.43 31.61
C GLU A 6 0.93 21.05 30.72
N LYS A 7 2.14 21.49 31.09
CA LYS A 7 3.37 21.11 30.37
C LYS A 7 3.63 19.61 30.43
N LEU A 8 3.31 18.95 31.55
CA LEU A 8 3.42 17.50 31.69
C LEU A 8 2.42 16.76 30.79
N LEU A 9 1.16 17.23 30.74
CA LEU A 9 0.13 16.66 29.88
C LEU A 9 0.47 16.81 28.39
N ILE A 10 0.98 17.98 27.98
CA ILE A 10 1.45 18.21 26.60
C ILE A 10 2.63 17.29 26.29
N GLY A 11 3.61 17.18 27.19
CA GLY A 11 4.77 16.30 27.04
C GLY A 11 4.39 14.82 26.89
N LEU A 12 3.50 14.33 27.74
CA LEU A 12 2.98 12.96 27.66
C LEU A 12 2.19 12.75 26.36
N SER A 13 1.35 13.70 25.97
CA SER A 13 0.58 13.61 24.71
C SER A 13 1.49 13.52 23.49
N LEU A 14 2.56 14.32 23.44
CA LEU A 14 3.57 14.27 22.38
C LEU A 14 4.34 12.94 22.38
N LEU A 15 4.68 12.41 23.56
CA LEU A 15 5.30 11.09 23.70
C LEU A 15 4.38 9.97 23.22
N PHE A 16 3.11 9.97 23.59
CA PHE A 16 2.14 8.98 23.11
C PHE A 16 1.98 9.05 21.58
N VAL A 17 1.80 10.25 21.01
CA VAL A 17 1.69 10.44 19.54
C VAL A 17 2.94 9.96 18.79
N THR A 18 4.13 10.19 19.33
CA THR A 18 5.38 9.74 18.71
C THR A 18 5.56 8.23 18.80
N LEU A 19 5.19 7.60 19.92
CA LEU A 19 5.22 6.14 20.09
C LEU A 19 4.25 5.42 19.14
N GLU A 20 3.03 5.93 18.96
CA GLU A 20 2.06 5.38 18.02
C GLU A 20 2.57 5.43 16.57
N ARG A 21 3.22 6.53 16.18
CA ARG A 21 3.84 6.67 14.84
C ARG A 21 4.91 5.61 14.59
N MET A 22 5.71 5.26 15.60
CA MET A 22 6.73 4.21 15.47
C MET A 22 6.12 2.82 15.25
N SER A 23 4.96 2.53 15.87
CA SER A 23 4.24 1.27 15.67
C SER A 23 3.70 1.13 14.24
N ALA A 24 3.16 2.22 13.67
CA ALA A 24 2.60 2.23 12.32
C ALA A 24 3.65 2.01 11.21
N GLN A 25 4.92 2.31 11.49
CA GLN A 25 6.02 2.18 10.53
C GLN A 25 6.66 0.78 10.47
N LYS A 26 6.31 -0.14 11.39
CA LYS A 26 6.87 -1.50 11.42
C LYS A 26 5.99 -2.50 10.67
N GLU A 27 5.66 -2.23 9.42
CA GLU A 27 5.10 -3.28 8.54
C GLU A 27 6.22 -4.00 7.80
N THR A 28 6.26 -5.33 7.92
CA THR A 28 7.20 -6.16 7.16
C THR A 28 6.75 -6.21 5.70
N LEU A 29 7.54 -5.62 4.81
CA LEU A 29 7.41 -5.82 3.37
C LEU A 29 7.51 -7.32 3.07
N ASN A 30 6.58 -7.84 2.27
CA ASN A 30 6.58 -9.22 1.84
C ASN A 30 6.66 -10.19 3.03
N PRO A 31 5.62 -10.25 3.88
CA PRO A 31 5.61 -11.11 5.06
C PRO A 31 5.76 -12.60 4.68
N LYS A 32 6.14 -13.45 5.64
CA LYS A 32 6.27 -14.90 5.42
C LYS A 32 5.03 -15.46 4.70
N GLY A 33 5.24 -16.17 3.60
CA GLY A 33 4.17 -16.70 2.75
C GLY A 33 3.78 -15.80 1.57
N CYS A 34 4.44 -14.67 1.35
CA CYS A 34 4.27 -13.83 0.16
C CYS A 34 4.81 -14.50 -1.12
N GLY A 35 4.33 -14.06 -2.29
CA GLY A 35 4.89 -14.46 -3.59
C GLY A 35 4.72 -15.94 -3.95
N VAL A 36 3.87 -16.67 -3.23
CA VAL A 36 3.59 -18.08 -3.49
C VAL A 36 2.53 -18.17 -4.59
N SER A 37 2.94 -18.59 -5.78
CA SER A 37 2.05 -19.03 -6.84
C SER A 37 2.33 -20.49 -7.17
N SER A 38 1.29 -21.22 -7.56
CA SER A 38 1.40 -22.60 -8.04
C SER A 38 2.07 -22.68 -9.44
N TYR A 39 2.30 -21.54 -10.09
CA TYR A 39 2.89 -21.44 -11.43
C TYR A 39 4.20 -20.64 -11.38
N LYS A 40 5.31 -21.29 -11.71
CA LYS A 40 6.67 -20.70 -11.70
C LYS A 40 7.23 -20.43 -13.11
N THR A 41 6.40 -20.52 -14.14
CA THR A 41 6.81 -20.42 -15.54
C THR A 41 6.56 -19.03 -16.13
N MET A 42 7.36 -18.64 -17.12
CA MET A 42 7.08 -17.46 -17.94
C MET A 42 5.73 -17.58 -18.64
N ILE A 43 5.08 -16.44 -18.86
CA ILE A 43 3.86 -16.34 -19.67
C ILE A 43 4.28 -16.37 -21.15
N VAL A 44 4.23 -17.54 -21.77
CA VAL A 44 4.43 -17.73 -23.21
C VAL A 44 3.13 -18.27 -23.78
N ASN A 45 2.51 -17.58 -24.73
CA ASN A 45 1.14 -17.86 -25.20
C ASN A 45 0.15 -18.06 -24.03
N GLY A 46 0.11 -17.06 -23.14
CA GLY A 46 -0.64 -17.12 -21.89
C GLY A 46 -2.10 -17.51 -22.08
N THR A 47 -2.65 -18.16 -21.04
CA THR A 47 -4.07 -18.49 -20.92
C THR A 47 -4.66 -17.69 -19.77
N GLU A 48 -5.98 -17.62 -19.71
CA GLU A 48 -6.69 -16.98 -18.61
C GLU A 48 -6.27 -17.60 -17.27
N VAL A 49 -6.02 -16.73 -16.29
CA VAL A 49 -5.59 -17.15 -14.95
C VAL A 49 -6.78 -17.69 -14.18
N LYS A 50 -6.57 -18.73 -13.38
CA LYS A 50 -7.57 -19.20 -12.43
C LYS A 50 -7.72 -18.20 -11.29
N GLU A 51 -8.87 -18.21 -10.63
CA GLU A 51 -9.07 -17.48 -9.39
C GLU A 51 -7.94 -17.79 -8.40
N THR A 52 -7.44 -16.77 -7.72
CA THR A 52 -6.35 -16.84 -6.73
C THR A 52 -4.99 -17.31 -7.25
N GLN A 53 -4.78 -17.46 -8.56
CA GLN A 53 -3.49 -17.89 -9.12
C GLN A 53 -2.35 -16.89 -8.87
N TYR A 54 -2.68 -15.60 -8.85
CA TYR A 54 -1.79 -14.49 -8.49
C TYR A 54 -2.50 -13.58 -7.48
N PRO A 55 -2.59 -14.00 -6.20
CA PRO A 55 -3.47 -13.38 -5.22
C PRO A 55 -3.05 -11.96 -4.81
N TRP A 56 -1.83 -11.57 -5.14
CA TRP A 56 -1.32 -10.22 -4.92
C TRP A 56 -1.68 -9.23 -6.03
N ALA A 57 -2.22 -9.69 -7.17
CA ALA A 57 -2.58 -8.81 -8.28
C ALA A 57 -3.82 -7.96 -7.93
N VAL A 58 -3.75 -6.65 -8.20
CA VAL A 58 -4.80 -5.69 -7.88
C VAL A 58 -5.17 -4.88 -9.11
N PHE A 59 -6.47 -4.64 -9.28
CA PHE A 59 -7.01 -3.66 -10.21
C PHE A 59 -7.20 -2.32 -9.49
N LEU A 60 -6.62 -1.26 -10.05
CA LEU A 60 -6.76 0.10 -9.56
C LEU A 60 -7.66 0.88 -10.52
N ALA A 61 -8.84 1.27 -10.03
CA ALA A 61 -9.73 2.21 -10.70
C ALA A 61 -9.46 3.62 -10.17
N THR A 62 -8.72 4.43 -10.92
CA THR A 62 -8.39 5.81 -10.51
C THR A 62 -9.34 6.79 -11.19
N GLN A 63 -9.87 7.73 -10.42
CA GLN A 63 -10.77 8.78 -10.92
C GLN A 63 -9.99 10.09 -10.97
N PHE A 64 -9.88 10.64 -12.17
CA PHE A 64 -9.31 11.95 -12.43
C PHE A 64 -10.36 12.90 -13.02
N PRO A 65 -10.10 14.22 -13.04
CA PRO A 65 -10.95 15.18 -13.76
C PRO A 65 -11.10 14.84 -15.25
N SER A 66 -10.09 14.20 -15.86
CA SER A 66 -10.10 13.77 -17.26
C SER A 66 -10.84 12.45 -17.52
N GLY A 67 -11.21 11.71 -16.47
CA GLY A 67 -11.92 10.43 -16.60
C GLY A 67 -11.47 9.35 -15.62
N GLN A 68 -11.99 8.14 -15.79
CA GLN A 68 -11.58 6.95 -15.06
C GLN A 68 -10.47 6.22 -15.82
N TYR A 69 -9.45 5.79 -15.09
CA TYR A 69 -8.32 5.05 -15.64
C TYR A 69 -8.16 3.73 -14.89
N ALA A 70 -7.75 2.71 -15.65
CA ALA A 70 -7.48 1.38 -15.16
C ALA A 70 -5.97 1.18 -15.08
N CYS A 71 -5.48 0.76 -13.91
CA CYS A 71 -4.08 0.43 -13.68
C CYS A 71 -3.94 -0.86 -12.88
N GLY A 72 -2.74 -1.44 -12.91
CA GLY A 72 -2.41 -2.62 -12.10
C GLY A 72 -1.69 -2.24 -10.81
N GLY A 73 -1.72 -3.14 -9.83
CA GLY A 73 -0.95 -3.03 -8.59
C GLY A 73 -0.59 -4.39 -8.00
N THR A 74 0.28 -4.38 -6.98
CA THR A 74 0.71 -5.57 -6.25
C THR A 74 0.62 -5.35 -4.74
N ILE A 75 -0.05 -6.25 -4.01
CA ILE A 75 -0.09 -6.23 -2.55
C ILE A 75 1.30 -6.59 -2.00
N ILE A 76 1.88 -5.70 -1.19
CA ILE A 76 3.22 -5.88 -0.59
C ILE A 76 3.18 -5.99 0.94
N THR A 77 2.07 -5.56 1.57
CA THR A 77 1.79 -5.69 3.01
C THR A 77 0.28 -5.81 3.21
N LYS A 78 -0.19 -5.83 4.48
CA LYS A 78 -1.64 -5.88 4.78
C LYS A 78 -2.38 -4.58 4.44
N ARG A 79 -1.66 -3.47 4.25
CA ARG A 79 -2.25 -2.12 4.09
C ARG A 79 -1.75 -1.38 2.86
N HIS A 80 -0.83 -1.95 2.09
CA HIS A 80 -0.16 -1.25 1.01
C HIS A 80 -0.20 -2.03 -0.31
N VAL A 81 -0.52 -1.31 -1.37
CA VAL A 81 -0.44 -1.74 -2.77
C VAL A 81 0.66 -0.93 -3.46
N LEU A 82 1.61 -1.62 -4.10
CA LEU A 82 2.63 -1.02 -4.94
C LEU A 82 2.13 -0.89 -6.38
N SER A 83 2.36 0.26 -7.01
CA SER A 83 2.05 0.50 -8.43
C SER A 83 3.03 1.54 -9.02
N ALA A 84 2.92 1.79 -10.32
CA ALA A 84 3.69 2.83 -10.99
C ALA A 84 3.13 4.22 -10.62
N ALA A 85 4.01 5.23 -10.49
CA ALA A 85 3.59 6.60 -10.20
C ALA A 85 2.64 7.15 -11.28
N THR A 86 2.83 6.75 -12.53
CA THR A 86 1.98 7.09 -13.68
C THR A 86 0.52 6.69 -13.51
N ALA A 87 0.20 5.70 -12.67
CA ALA A 87 -1.19 5.34 -12.36
C ALA A 87 -1.95 6.44 -11.60
N PHE A 88 -1.21 7.31 -10.91
CA PHE A 88 -1.74 8.34 -10.03
C PHE A 88 -1.49 9.77 -10.52
N LEU A 89 -0.72 9.92 -11.61
CA LEU A 89 -0.39 11.21 -12.18
C LEU A 89 -1.20 11.42 -13.47
N LEU A 90 -1.64 12.66 -13.68
CA LEU A 90 -2.14 13.11 -14.98
C LEU A 90 -0.96 13.22 -15.95
N THR A 91 -0.39 12.10 -16.38
CA THR A 91 0.46 12.15 -17.57
C THR A 91 -0.47 12.35 -18.75
N THR A 92 -0.72 13.60 -19.10
CA THR A 92 -1.13 13.95 -20.47
C THR A 92 -0.09 13.31 -21.38
N ASN A 93 -0.52 12.32 -22.16
CA ASN A 93 0.28 11.79 -23.25
C ASN A 93 0.68 12.98 -24.13
N THR A 94 1.98 13.19 -24.34
CA THR A 94 2.47 13.98 -25.49
C THR A 94 2.42 13.09 -26.72
#